data_AF-K8X493-F1
#
_entry.id   AF-K8X493-F1
#
_cell.length_a   1.000
_cell.length_b   1.000
_cell.length_c   1.000
_cell.angle_alpha   90.00
_cell.angle_beta   90.00
_cell.angle_gamma   90.00
#
_symmetry.space_group_name_H-M   'P 1'
#
loop_
_entity.id
_entity.type
_entity.pdbx_description
1 polymer ?
#
loop_
_entity_poly.entity_id
_entity_poly.type
_entity_poly.pdbx_seq_one_letter_code
_entity_poly.pdbx_strand_id
1 'polypeptide(L)'
;MTATLSWIDEITMTELERNPYPVYERLRAEAPLAYVPVLGSFVATTADLCRTIANSPDFEGIITKAGGRTFGHPAVIGVNGEIHRDLRSMVDPALQPSEVDRWVDGLVRPIARRYVEQFENDGKADLVSQYCEPVSVRALGDLLGLNDVSSDTLRDWFHRLSNSFTNAGVDADGEFTNPEGFVQGDEAKAEIRAVVDPLIDKW
;
A
#
# COMPACT_ATOMS: atom_id res chain seq x y z
N MET A 1 9.58 -35.98 4.44
CA MET A 1 10.67 -35.03 4.76
C MET A 1 10.72 -34.03 3.63
N THR A 2 10.09 -32.87 3.82
CA THR A 2 10.22 -31.72 2.90
C THR A 2 11.68 -31.27 2.97
N ALA A 3 12.37 -31.25 1.84
CA ALA A 3 13.73 -30.74 1.77
C ALA A 3 13.70 -29.28 2.24
N THR A 4 14.55 -28.93 3.21
CA THR A 4 14.79 -27.53 3.56
C THR A 4 15.37 -26.87 2.32
N LEU A 5 14.60 -25.97 1.69
CA LEU A 5 15.03 -25.28 0.49
C LEU A 5 16.02 -24.16 0.88
N SER A 6 17.29 -24.53 1.03
CA SER A 6 18.35 -23.64 1.54
C SER A 6 18.53 -22.35 0.74
N TRP A 7 18.11 -22.33 -0.51
CA TRP A 7 18.18 -21.13 -1.36
C TRP A 7 17.23 -20.02 -0.89
N ILE A 8 16.18 -20.35 -0.13
CA ILE A 8 15.24 -19.36 0.42
C ILE A 8 15.96 -18.48 1.46
N ASP A 9 16.93 -19.03 2.17
CA ASP A 9 17.75 -18.31 3.15
C ASP A 9 18.67 -17.27 2.50
N GLU A 10 18.93 -17.40 1.20
CA GLU A 10 19.79 -16.49 0.42
C GLU A 10 19.03 -15.32 -0.20
N ILE A 11 17.68 -15.33 -0.17
CA ILE A 11 16.84 -14.25 -0.72
C ILE A 11 17.10 -12.96 0.03
N THR A 12 17.36 -11.87 -0.70
CA THR A 12 17.57 -10.53 -0.11
C THR A 12 16.39 -9.60 -0.34
N MET A 13 16.20 -8.59 0.52
CA MET A 13 15.17 -7.56 0.29
C MET A 13 15.37 -6.84 -1.05
N THR A 14 16.62 -6.46 -1.36
CA THR A 14 16.95 -5.77 -2.61
C THR A 14 16.56 -6.58 -3.85
N GLU A 15 16.70 -7.91 -3.82
CA GLU A 15 16.22 -8.78 -4.90
C GLU A 15 14.71 -8.69 -5.07
N LEU A 16 13.98 -8.81 -3.96
CA LEU A 16 12.52 -8.74 -3.95
C LEU A 16 12.00 -7.37 -4.40
N GLU A 17 12.69 -6.29 -4.08
CA GLU A 17 12.33 -4.93 -4.50
C GLU A 17 12.62 -4.68 -5.98
N ARG A 18 13.77 -5.15 -6.48
CA ARG A 18 14.17 -4.91 -7.88
C ARG A 18 13.39 -5.76 -8.86
N ASN A 19 13.22 -7.04 -8.55
CA ASN A 19 12.48 -7.98 -9.37
C ASN A 19 12.09 -9.23 -8.55
N PRO A 20 10.90 -9.26 -7.92
CA PRO A 20 10.49 -10.41 -7.12
C PRO A 20 10.10 -11.61 -7.97
N TYR A 21 9.82 -11.43 -9.27
CA TYR A 21 9.18 -12.45 -10.10
C TYR A 21 9.97 -13.76 -10.23
N PRO A 22 11.31 -13.76 -10.44
CA PRO A 22 12.10 -15.00 -10.49
C PRO A 22 12.07 -15.79 -9.18
N VAL A 23 12.19 -15.10 -8.04
CA VAL A 23 12.07 -15.73 -6.71
C VAL A 23 10.68 -16.33 -6.53
N TYR A 24 9.64 -15.56 -6.82
CA TYR A 24 8.25 -16.01 -6.69
C TYR A 24 7.88 -17.11 -7.68
N GLU A 25 8.49 -17.15 -8.88
CA GLU A 25 8.34 -18.24 -9.84
C GLU A 25 8.84 -19.56 -9.26
N ARG A 26 10.03 -19.53 -8.65
CA ARG A 26 10.59 -20.69 -7.98
C ARG A 26 9.78 -21.11 -6.75
N LEU A 27 9.35 -20.16 -5.92
CA LEU A 27 8.46 -20.44 -4.79
C LEU A 27 7.16 -21.11 -5.24
N ARG A 28 6.51 -20.61 -6.30
CA ARG A 28 5.27 -21.22 -6.84
C ARG A 28 5.47 -22.67 -7.27
N ALA A 29 6.66 -23.05 -7.75
CA ALA A 29 6.95 -24.40 -8.21
C ALA A 29 7.41 -25.34 -7.07
N GLU A 30 8.23 -24.84 -6.15
CA GLU A 30 8.94 -25.67 -5.16
C GLU A 30 8.33 -25.62 -3.76
N ALA A 31 7.83 -24.45 -3.33
CA ALA A 31 7.23 -24.24 -2.01
C ALA A 31 6.15 -23.13 -2.06
N PRO A 32 4.95 -23.45 -2.54
CA PRO A 32 3.85 -22.49 -2.73
C PRO A 32 3.45 -21.69 -1.47
N LEU A 33 3.72 -22.26 -0.29
CA LEU A 33 3.70 -21.60 1.01
C LEU A 33 5.07 -21.81 1.66
N ALA A 34 5.86 -20.74 1.82
CA ALA A 34 7.21 -20.83 2.34
C ALA A 34 7.48 -19.72 3.37
N TYR A 35 8.23 -20.05 4.42
CA TYR A 35 8.81 -19.04 5.30
C TYR A 35 10.00 -18.39 4.59
N VAL A 36 9.95 -17.07 4.39
CA VAL A 36 11.02 -16.31 3.74
C VAL A 36 11.77 -15.53 4.83
N PRO A 37 13.01 -15.93 5.21
CA PRO A 37 13.70 -15.38 6.38
C PRO A 37 13.85 -13.87 6.37
N VAL A 38 14.23 -13.29 5.23
CA VAL A 38 14.43 -11.83 5.12
C VAL A 38 13.12 -11.03 5.34
N LEU A 39 11.95 -11.66 5.16
CA LEU A 39 10.64 -11.07 5.45
C LEU A 39 10.10 -11.44 6.83
N GLY A 40 10.73 -12.40 7.52
CA GLY A 40 10.28 -12.88 8.83
C GLY A 40 8.89 -13.51 8.84
N SER A 41 8.41 -14.01 7.70
CA SER A 41 7.02 -14.44 7.54
C SER A 41 6.85 -15.55 6.51
N PHE A 42 5.74 -16.28 6.63
CA PHE A 42 5.24 -17.14 5.57
C PHE A 42 4.64 -16.31 4.43
N VAL A 43 4.95 -16.71 3.19
CA VAL A 43 4.45 -16.10 1.97
C VAL A 43 3.70 -17.16 1.15
N ALA A 44 2.43 -16.88 0.85
CA ALA A 44 1.65 -17.64 -0.12
C ALA A 44 1.90 -17.07 -1.53
N THR A 45 2.25 -17.92 -2.48
CA THR A 45 2.74 -17.47 -3.80
C THR A 45 1.87 -17.90 -4.97
N THR A 46 0.94 -18.84 -4.77
CA THR A 46 0.00 -19.28 -5.80
C THR A 46 -1.38 -18.67 -5.60
N ALA A 47 -2.11 -18.47 -6.70
CA ALA A 47 -3.47 -17.92 -6.65
C ALA A 47 -4.41 -18.73 -5.74
N ASP A 48 -4.28 -20.07 -5.76
CA ASP A 48 -5.13 -20.94 -4.97
C ASP A 48 -4.84 -20.84 -3.47
N LEU A 49 -3.58 -20.76 -3.06
CA LEU A 49 -3.23 -20.56 -1.65
C LEU A 49 -3.60 -19.16 -1.17
N CYS A 50 -3.30 -18.12 -1.95
CA CYS A 50 -3.70 -16.75 -1.61
C CYS A 50 -5.21 -16.66 -1.41
N ARG A 51 -6.01 -17.25 -2.32
CA ARG A 51 -7.47 -17.29 -2.20
C ARG A 51 -7.92 -18.12 -1.00
N THR A 52 -7.32 -19.29 -0.78
CA THR A 52 -7.68 -20.17 0.34
C THR A 52 -7.46 -19.47 1.67
N ILE A 53 -6.28 -18.89 1.88
CA ILE A 53 -5.95 -18.18 3.12
C ILE A 53 -6.84 -16.95 3.30
N ALA A 54 -7.00 -16.11 2.27
CA ALA A 54 -7.78 -14.88 2.37
C ALA A 54 -9.30 -15.09 2.62
N ASN A 55 -9.83 -16.28 2.34
CA ASN A 55 -11.25 -16.62 2.56
C ASN A 55 -11.46 -17.70 3.64
N SER A 56 -10.39 -18.16 4.30
CA SER A 56 -10.49 -19.20 5.32
C SER A 56 -11.13 -18.63 6.60
N PRO A 57 -12.08 -19.33 7.23
CA PRO A 57 -12.58 -18.95 8.55
C PRO A 57 -11.52 -19.12 9.67
N ASP A 58 -10.42 -19.82 9.37
CA ASP A 58 -9.32 -20.05 10.31
C ASP A 58 -8.25 -18.95 10.24
N PHE A 59 -8.40 -17.97 9.35
CA PHE A 59 -7.53 -16.82 9.21
C PHE A 59 -8.31 -15.52 9.37
N GLU A 60 -7.63 -14.48 9.85
CA GLU A 60 -8.19 -13.16 10.03
C GLU A 60 -7.21 -12.08 9.53
N GLY A 61 -7.68 -10.83 9.44
CA GLY A 61 -6.86 -9.70 9.01
C GLY A 61 -5.72 -9.44 10.01
N ILE A 62 -4.49 -9.43 9.50
CA ILE A 62 -3.30 -9.07 10.26
C ILE A 62 -2.43 -8.13 9.43
N ILE A 63 -2.00 -7.04 10.04
CA ILE A 63 -1.04 -6.13 9.41
C ILE A 63 0.37 -6.68 9.51
N THR A 64 1.19 -6.48 8.47
CA THR A 64 2.61 -6.88 8.49
C THR A 64 3.36 -6.13 9.60
N LYS A 65 4.51 -6.64 10.06
CA LYS A 65 5.32 -6.00 11.12
C LYS A 65 5.65 -4.53 10.77
N ALA A 66 6.14 -4.29 9.54
CA ALA A 66 6.47 -2.94 9.04
C ALA A 66 5.21 -2.07 8.83
N GLY A 67 4.12 -2.66 8.35
CA GLY A 67 2.84 -1.97 8.21
C GLY A 67 2.26 -1.53 9.56
N GLY A 68 2.35 -2.38 10.59
CA GLY A 68 1.96 -2.07 11.96
C GLY A 68 2.80 -0.96 12.56
N ARG A 69 4.12 -0.94 12.32
CA ARG A 69 5.01 0.16 12.72
C ARG A 69 4.66 1.48 12.01
N THR A 70 4.15 1.39 10.79
CA THR A 70 3.81 2.57 9.97
C THR A 70 2.44 3.14 10.36
N PHE A 71 1.37 2.34 10.30
CA PHE A 71 -0.01 2.81 10.49
C PHE A 71 -0.57 2.66 11.90
N GLY A 72 0.00 1.78 12.73
CA GLY A 72 -0.51 1.51 14.07
C GLY A 72 -1.92 0.90 14.08
N HIS A 73 -2.71 1.24 15.09
CA HIS A 73 -4.05 0.71 15.32
C HIS A 73 -5.06 1.87 15.49
N PRO A 74 -6.29 1.76 14.93
CA PRO A 74 -6.86 0.64 14.18
C PRO A 74 -6.76 0.82 12.66
N ALA A 75 -5.72 0.27 12.02
CA ALA A 75 -5.66 0.22 10.55
C ALA A 75 -6.68 -0.79 10.01
N VAL A 76 -7.56 -0.39 9.07
CA VAL A 76 -8.65 -1.24 8.54
C VAL A 76 -8.16 -2.60 8.01
N ILE A 77 -6.95 -2.64 7.45
CA ILE A 77 -6.32 -3.87 6.91
C ILE A 77 -5.77 -4.83 7.96
N GLY A 78 -5.76 -4.45 9.25
CA GLY A 78 -5.15 -5.21 10.34
C GLY A 78 -6.07 -5.42 11.55
N VAL A 79 -7.37 -5.16 11.42
CA VAL A 79 -8.36 -5.33 12.49
C VAL A 79 -9.50 -6.23 12.03
N ASN A 80 -10.22 -6.81 12.99
CA ASN A 80 -11.28 -7.78 12.76
C ASN A 80 -12.55 -7.42 13.55
N GLY A 81 -13.60 -8.25 13.42
CA GLY A 81 -14.81 -8.15 14.23
C GLY A 81 -15.56 -6.83 14.07
N GLU A 82 -16.01 -6.26 15.19
CA GLU A 82 -16.83 -5.04 15.20
C GLU A 82 -16.06 -3.81 14.72
N ILE A 83 -14.79 -3.66 15.11
CA ILE A 83 -13.95 -2.52 14.67
C ILE A 83 -13.80 -2.54 13.14
N HIS A 84 -13.51 -3.70 12.56
CA HIS A 84 -13.42 -3.80 11.10
C HIS A 84 -14.75 -3.47 10.42
N ARG A 85 -15.87 -4.00 10.94
CA ARG A 85 -17.20 -3.72 10.41
C ARG A 85 -17.53 -2.23 10.44
N ASP A 86 -17.20 -1.55 11.54
CA ASP A 86 -17.42 -0.12 11.72
C ASP A 86 -16.59 0.70 10.73
N LEU A 87 -15.28 0.43 10.62
CA LEU A 87 -14.40 1.09 9.65
C LEU A 87 -14.83 0.84 8.21
N ARG A 88 -15.29 -0.37 7.87
CA ARG A 88 -15.86 -0.68 6.55
C ARG A 88 -17.13 0.11 6.30
N SER A 89 -18.00 0.24 7.30
CA SER A 89 -19.23 1.05 7.18
C SER A 89 -18.96 2.55 6.97
N MET A 90 -17.81 3.04 7.44
CA MET A 90 -17.34 4.41 7.21
C MET A 90 -16.85 4.61 5.77
N VAL A 91 -16.07 3.68 5.20
CA VAL A 91 -15.43 3.86 3.88
C VAL A 91 -16.29 3.38 2.70
N ASP A 92 -17.08 2.33 2.89
CA ASP A 92 -17.79 1.65 1.80
C ASP A 92 -18.87 2.50 1.10
N PRO A 93 -19.61 3.43 1.75
CA PRO A 93 -20.68 4.18 1.09
C PRO A 93 -20.24 4.93 -0.16
N ALA A 94 -19.12 5.64 -0.11
CA ALA A 94 -18.58 6.38 -1.26
C ALA A 94 -18.00 5.46 -2.34
N LEU A 95 -17.65 4.22 -1.99
CA LEU A 95 -17.00 3.25 -2.88
C LEU A 95 -17.98 2.23 -3.49
N GLN A 96 -19.27 2.32 -3.15
CA GLN A 96 -20.29 1.46 -3.76
C GLN A 96 -20.36 1.73 -5.28
N PRO A 97 -20.42 0.69 -6.14
CA PRO A 97 -20.45 0.87 -7.59
C PRO A 97 -21.53 1.86 -8.06
N SER A 98 -22.74 1.73 -7.53
CA SER A 98 -23.87 2.59 -7.88
C SER A 98 -23.71 4.05 -7.43
N GLU A 99 -22.88 4.29 -6.40
CA GLU A 99 -22.55 5.64 -5.96
C GLU A 99 -21.44 6.23 -6.84
N VAL A 100 -20.36 5.46 -7.05
CA VAL A 100 -19.23 5.82 -7.91
C VAL A 100 -19.70 6.22 -9.32
N ASP A 101 -20.61 5.43 -9.92
CA ASP A 101 -21.18 5.69 -11.25
C ASP A 101 -21.82 7.08 -11.39
N ARG A 102 -22.25 7.70 -10.29
CA ARG A 102 -22.91 9.02 -10.30
C ARG A 102 -21.94 10.17 -10.48
N TRP A 103 -20.71 10.05 -9.99
CA TRP A 103 -19.80 11.19 -9.87
C TRP A 103 -18.41 10.96 -10.48
N VAL A 104 -17.99 9.71 -10.72
CA VAL A 104 -16.60 9.40 -11.11
C VAL A 104 -16.16 10.08 -12.41
N ASP A 105 -17.02 10.15 -13.43
CA ASP A 105 -16.67 10.81 -14.69
C ASP A 105 -16.50 12.33 -14.49
N GLY A 106 -17.43 12.95 -13.75
CA GLY A 106 -17.39 14.37 -13.43
C GLY A 106 -16.21 14.77 -12.55
N LEU A 107 -15.72 13.85 -11.72
CA LEU A 107 -14.52 14.06 -10.90
C LEU A 107 -13.24 13.84 -11.70
N VAL A 108 -13.07 12.66 -12.31
CA VAL A 108 -11.77 12.21 -12.82
C VAL A 108 -11.48 12.77 -14.20
N ARG A 109 -12.47 12.89 -15.09
CA ARG A 109 -12.24 13.34 -16.47
C ARG A 109 -11.66 14.77 -16.55
N PRO A 110 -12.16 15.76 -15.79
CA PRO A 110 -11.56 17.10 -15.77
C PRO A 110 -10.13 17.10 -15.21
N ILE A 111 -9.88 16.30 -14.17
CA ILE A 111 -8.53 16.13 -13.58
C ILE A 111 -7.57 15.56 -14.62
N ALA A 112 -7.95 14.48 -15.30
CA ALA A 112 -7.17 13.87 -16.37
C ALA A 112 -6.85 14.88 -17.49
N ARG A 113 -7.86 15.64 -17.95
CA ARG A 113 -7.65 16.68 -18.97
C ARG A 113 -6.66 17.75 -18.51
N ARG A 114 -6.79 18.24 -17.27
CA ARG A 114 -5.88 19.24 -16.71
C ARG A 114 -4.41 18.79 -16.70
N TYR A 115 -4.14 17.52 -16.41
CA TYR A 115 -2.75 17.02 -16.43
C TYR A 115 -2.25 16.74 -17.84
N VAL A 116 -3.06 16.15 -18.71
CA VAL A 116 -2.64 15.85 -20.09
C VAL A 116 -2.38 17.13 -20.89
N GLU A 117 -3.16 18.19 -20.67
CA GLU A 117 -3.00 19.50 -21.34
C GLU A 117 -1.63 20.15 -21.11
N GLN A 118 -0.90 19.74 -20.08
CA GLN A 118 0.44 20.25 -19.77
C GLN A 118 1.53 19.69 -20.69
N PHE A 119 1.30 18.52 -21.30
CA PHE A 119 2.34 17.82 -22.09
C PHE A 119 1.82 17.17 -23.38
N GLU A 120 0.52 17.25 -23.71
CA GLU A 120 -0.07 16.52 -24.85
C GLU A 120 0.53 16.89 -26.21
N ASN A 121 1.24 18.03 -26.31
CA ASN A 121 1.89 18.51 -27.53
C ASN A 121 3.43 18.37 -27.52
N ASP A 122 4.02 17.82 -26.46
CA ASP A 122 5.48 17.81 -26.27
C ASP A 122 6.19 16.68 -27.02
N GLY A 123 5.42 15.68 -27.50
CA GLY A 123 5.94 14.49 -28.18
C GLY A 123 6.71 13.51 -27.29
N LYS A 124 6.86 13.83 -25.99
CA LYS A 124 7.46 12.98 -24.95
C LYS A 124 6.93 13.39 -23.57
N ALA A 125 6.80 12.42 -22.67
CA ALA A 125 6.47 12.66 -21.27
C ALA A 125 6.94 11.47 -20.41
N ASP A 126 7.26 11.75 -19.14
CA ASP A 126 7.25 10.74 -18.09
C ASP A 126 5.82 10.61 -17.55
N LEU A 127 5.11 9.59 -18.01
CA LEU A 127 3.71 9.40 -17.66
C LEU A 127 3.49 9.10 -16.18
N VAL A 128 4.49 8.60 -15.44
CA VAL A 128 4.33 8.35 -14.00
C VAL A 128 4.19 9.69 -13.27
N SER A 129 5.21 10.55 -13.42
CA SER A 129 5.28 11.80 -12.68
C SER A 129 4.38 12.90 -13.26
N GLN A 130 4.10 12.88 -14.57
CA GLN A 130 3.31 13.93 -15.22
C GLN A 130 1.81 13.62 -15.34
N TYR A 131 1.39 12.35 -15.19
CA TYR A 131 -0.02 11.98 -15.44
C TYR A 131 -0.58 10.96 -14.46
N CYS A 132 -0.03 9.75 -14.40
CA CYS A 132 -0.60 8.63 -13.65
C CYS A 132 -0.69 8.91 -12.15
N GLU A 133 0.41 9.33 -11.52
CA GLU A 133 0.39 9.69 -10.10
C GLU A 133 -0.45 10.94 -9.83
N PRO A 134 -0.27 12.07 -10.55
CA PRO A 134 -1.05 13.28 -10.30
C PRO A 134 -2.57 13.08 -10.45
N VAL A 135 -3.03 12.37 -11.48
CA VAL A 135 -4.47 12.08 -11.68
C VAL A 135 -5.00 11.22 -10.54
N SER A 136 -4.26 10.18 -10.16
CA SER A 136 -4.64 9.27 -9.08
C SER A 136 -4.81 10.01 -7.75
N VAL A 137 -3.77 10.72 -7.31
CA VAL A 137 -3.79 11.38 -6.00
C VAL A 137 -4.74 12.57 -5.98
N ARG A 138 -4.91 13.29 -7.09
CA ARG A 138 -5.82 14.45 -7.12
C ARG A 138 -7.27 14.00 -7.04
N ALA A 139 -7.64 12.94 -7.77
CA ALA A 139 -9.00 12.40 -7.72
C ALA A 139 -9.37 11.92 -6.31
N LEU A 140 -8.51 11.11 -5.68
CA LEU A 140 -8.75 10.64 -4.32
C LEU A 140 -8.67 11.77 -3.29
N GLY A 141 -7.73 12.70 -3.45
CA GLY A 141 -7.61 13.87 -2.58
C GLY A 141 -8.86 14.74 -2.61
N ASP A 142 -9.44 14.98 -3.78
CA ASP A 142 -10.70 15.73 -3.92
C ASP A 142 -11.88 15.00 -3.29
N LEU A 143 -11.98 13.67 -3.46
CA LEU A 143 -13.00 12.85 -2.81
C LEU A 143 -12.90 12.90 -1.28
N LEU A 144 -11.68 12.97 -0.74
CA LEU A 144 -11.41 13.03 0.70
C LEU A 144 -11.49 14.45 1.29
N GLY A 145 -11.76 15.48 0.49
CA GLY A 145 -11.79 16.88 0.94
C GLY A 145 -10.42 17.53 1.12
N LEU A 146 -9.35 16.93 0.60
CA LEU A 146 -7.98 17.45 0.61
C LEU A 146 -7.72 18.37 -0.60
N ASN A 147 -8.69 19.20 -0.97
CA ASN A 147 -8.63 20.04 -2.18
C ASN A 147 -7.45 21.03 -2.15
N ASP A 148 -7.10 21.52 -0.96
CA ASP A 148 -6.01 22.49 -0.75
C ASP A 148 -4.61 21.84 -0.66
N VAL A 149 -4.54 20.52 -0.59
CA VAL A 149 -3.25 19.79 -0.57
C VAL A 149 -2.80 19.57 -2.00
N SER A 150 -1.58 19.99 -2.35
CA SER A 150 -1.06 19.81 -3.71
C SER A 150 -0.86 18.34 -4.07
N SER A 151 -0.97 18.01 -5.35
CA SER A 151 -0.72 16.64 -5.82
C SER A 151 0.71 16.18 -5.56
N ASP A 152 1.69 17.08 -5.61
CA ASP A 152 3.07 16.73 -5.29
C ASP A 152 3.24 16.36 -3.82
N THR A 153 2.57 17.09 -2.91
CA THR A 153 2.53 16.73 -1.49
C THR A 153 1.86 15.38 -1.26
N LEU A 154 0.72 15.11 -1.92
CA LEU A 154 0.04 13.82 -1.79
C LEU A 154 0.89 12.65 -2.31
N ARG A 155 1.65 12.87 -3.40
CA ARG A 155 2.61 11.90 -3.95
C ARG A 155 3.75 11.63 -2.99
N ASP A 156 4.35 12.69 -2.44
CA ASP A 156 5.44 12.58 -1.46
C ASP A 156 5.01 11.78 -0.22
N TRP A 157 3.85 12.10 0.35
CA TRP A 157 3.30 11.36 1.48
C TRP A 157 3.09 9.89 1.15
N PHE A 158 2.49 9.58 -0.01
CA PHE A 158 2.31 8.19 -0.43
C PHE A 158 3.64 7.46 -0.60
N HIS A 159 4.66 8.06 -1.24
CA HIS A 159 5.97 7.44 -1.42
C HIS A 159 6.67 7.16 -0.09
N ARG A 160 6.67 8.12 0.84
CA ARG A 160 7.27 7.97 2.18
C ARG A 160 6.55 6.92 3.02
N LEU A 161 5.21 6.92 2.98
CA LEU A 161 4.40 5.91 3.65
C LEU A 161 4.60 4.53 3.02
N SER A 162 4.70 4.43 1.68
CA SER A 162 4.96 3.18 0.97
C SER A 162 6.31 2.61 1.39
N ASN A 163 7.38 3.42 1.34
CA ASN A 163 8.72 2.99 1.76
C ASN A 163 8.75 2.52 3.22
N SER A 164 8.10 3.25 4.13
CA SER A 164 7.96 2.85 5.53
C SER A 164 7.17 1.55 5.68
N PHE A 165 6.06 1.39 4.96
CA PHE A 165 5.19 0.23 5.03
C PHE A 165 5.85 -1.04 4.49
N THR A 166 6.69 -0.91 3.46
CA THR A 166 7.41 -2.02 2.81
C THR A 166 8.81 -2.23 3.36
N ASN A 167 9.24 -1.49 4.39
CA ASN A 167 10.51 -1.68 5.11
C ASN A 167 10.49 -2.96 5.97
N ALA A 168 10.35 -4.10 5.30
CA ALA A 168 10.00 -5.39 5.89
C ALA A 168 11.20 -6.28 6.21
N GLY A 169 12.41 -5.86 5.83
CA GLY A 169 13.64 -6.62 6.07
C GLY A 169 13.85 -6.90 7.55
N VAL A 170 14.06 -8.16 7.91
CA VAL A 170 14.41 -8.59 9.27
C VAL A 170 15.66 -9.47 9.32
N ASP A 171 16.32 -9.48 10.48
CA ASP A 171 17.44 -10.37 10.78
C ASP A 171 16.99 -11.72 11.35
N ALA A 172 17.95 -12.55 11.77
CA ALA A 172 17.67 -13.89 12.29
C ALA A 172 16.90 -13.89 13.63
N ASP A 173 16.98 -12.81 14.39
CA ASP A 173 16.24 -12.61 15.63
C ASP A 173 14.84 -12.01 15.36
N GLY A 174 14.55 -11.71 14.09
CA GLY A 174 13.30 -11.12 13.63
C GLY A 174 13.25 -9.60 13.82
N GLU A 175 14.38 -8.95 14.14
CA GLU A 175 14.45 -7.49 14.29
C GLU A 175 14.64 -6.79 12.94
N PHE A 176 14.14 -5.56 12.81
CA PHE A 176 14.23 -4.84 11.54
C PHE A 176 15.69 -4.54 11.17
N THR A 177 16.09 -4.88 9.95
CA THR A 177 17.46 -4.60 9.46
C THR A 177 17.68 -3.13 9.13
N ASN A 178 16.62 -2.35 8.96
CA ASN A 178 16.67 -0.92 8.64
C ASN A 178 15.68 -0.11 9.50
N PRO A 179 15.91 0.05 10.82
CA PRO A 179 14.98 0.78 11.69
C PRO A 179 14.86 2.27 11.34
N GLU A 180 15.90 2.86 10.74
CA GLU A 180 15.87 4.26 10.29
C GLU A 180 14.93 4.48 9.10
N GLY A 181 14.63 3.43 8.32
CA GLY A 181 13.70 3.46 7.19
C GLY A 181 12.26 3.88 7.55
N PHE A 182 11.90 3.87 8.83
CA PHE A 182 10.58 4.33 9.30
C PHE A 182 10.50 5.84 9.54
N VAL A 183 11.63 6.55 9.64
CA VAL A 183 11.66 7.98 10.01
C VAL A 183 10.86 8.82 9.01
N GLN A 184 11.06 8.61 7.71
CA GLN A 184 10.33 9.35 6.67
C GLN A 184 8.82 9.11 6.74
N GLY A 185 8.38 7.90 7.11
CA GLY A 185 6.97 7.60 7.34
C GLY A 185 6.42 8.32 8.56
N ASP A 186 7.23 8.48 9.62
CA ASP A 186 6.84 9.22 10.81
C ASP A 186 6.68 10.72 10.56
N GLU A 187 7.59 11.36 9.83
CA GLU A 187 7.43 12.80 9.54
C GLU A 187 6.30 13.03 8.50
N ALA A 188 6.07 12.12 7.55
CA ALA A 188 4.91 12.18 6.66
C ALA A 188 3.58 12.14 7.46
N LYS A 189 3.47 11.26 8.47
CA LYS A 189 2.30 11.25 9.37
C LYS A 189 2.17 12.53 10.17
N ALA A 190 3.27 13.13 10.62
CA ALA A 190 3.25 14.41 11.35
C ALA A 190 2.73 15.55 10.46
N GLU A 191 3.18 15.61 9.20
CA GLU A 191 2.70 16.56 8.21
C GLU A 191 1.21 16.35 7.87
N ILE A 192 0.79 15.09 7.67
CA ILE A 192 -0.62 14.74 7.43
C ILE A 192 -1.48 15.24 8.60
N ARG A 193 -1.10 14.99 9.85
CA ARG A 193 -1.86 15.48 11.02
C ARG A 193 -1.94 16.99 11.06
N ALA A 194 -0.83 17.69 10.83
CA ALA A 194 -0.81 19.14 10.81
C ALA A 194 -1.77 19.76 9.77
N VAL A 195 -1.99 19.05 8.66
CA VAL A 195 -2.93 19.47 7.60
C VAL A 195 -4.36 19.02 7.88
N VAL A 196 -4.55 17.78 8.36
CA VAL A 196 -5.86 17.14 8.46
C VAL A 196 -6.57 17.45 9.78
N ASP A 197 -5.85 17.63 10.89
CA ASP A 197 -6.48 17.95 12.19
C ASP A 197 -7.37 19.21 12.09
N PRO A 198 -6.93 20.34 11.50
CA PRO A 198 -7.78 21.52 11.33
C PRO A 198 -8.93 21.34 10.33
N LEU A 199 -8.88 20.33 9.45
CA LEU A 199 -9.99 19.99 8.54
C LEU A 199 -11.06 19.20 9.29
N ILE A 200 -10.64 18.27 10.15
CA ILE A 200 -11.54 17.52 11.03
C ILE A 200 -12.25 18.46 12.02
N ASP A 201 -11.54 19.45 12.58
CA ASP A 201 -12.13 20.43 13.50
C ASP A 201 -13.26 21.28 12.88
N LYS A 202 -13.33 21.33 11.54
CA LYS A 202 -14.34 22.09 10.78
C LYS A 202 -15.51 21.23 10.25
N TRP A 203 -15.46 19.92 10.47
CA TRP A 203 -16.50 18.97 10.07
C TRP A 203 -17.55 18.79 11.18
#